data_AF-X1V085-F1
#
_entry.id   AF-X1V085-F1
#
_cell.length_a   1.000
_cell.length_b   1.000
_cell.length_c   1.000
_cell.angle_alpha   90.00
_cell.angle_beta   90.00
_cell.angle_gamma   90.00
#
_symmetry.space_group_name_H-M   'P 1'
#
loop_
_entity.id
_entity.type
_entity.pdbx_description
1 polymer ?
#
loop_
_entity_poly.entity_id
_entity_poly.type
_entity_poly.pdbx_seq_one_letter_code
_entity_poly.pdbx_strand_id
1 'polypeptide(L)'
;DWTSYLPVDSEPEFCLDGFFGKVSYGLTDRCMVSAGLCQDMWGFGTKITLKESKVLDWGMAVWVDFSSFEGKWSGFGWEYFKSQVDFYAARIAIGPVYKNDGLRLYGGPFIFWADGDGDLIGKYVSGEMPLDVRGRFDVKREFELGGYIGMSVGLLDNLDVRVEYQLASDLSIFGAGLSFKF
;
A
#
# COMPACT_ATOMS: atom_id res chain seq x y z
N ASP A 1 25.39 -31.03 -0.73
CA ASP A 1 24.69 -29.75 -0.88
C ASP A 1 23.49 -29.89 -1.79
N TRP A 2 22.32 -30.07 -1.18
CA TRP A 2 21.02 -30.08 -1.86
C TRP A 2 20.27 -28.81 -1.49
N THR A 3 20.70 -27.66 -2.00
CA THR A 3 19.86 -26.47 -2.04
C THR A 3 18.95 -26.60 -3.25
N SER A 4 17.88 -27.37 -3.12
CA SER A 4 16.76 -27.31 -4.05
C SER A 4 16.09 -25.95 -3.89
N TYR A 5 16.41 -25.02 -4.79
CA TYR A 5 15.60 -23.83 -5.03
C TYR A 5 14.21 -24.32 -5.43
N LEU A 6 13.24 -24.21 -4.52
CA LEU A 6 11.85 -24.24 -4.93
C LEU A 6 11.63 -22.96 -5.75
N PRO A 7 11.24 -23.04 -7.03
CA PRO A 7 10.74 -21.89 -7.73
C PRO A 7 9.39 -21.53 -7.09
N VAL A 8 9.44 -20.64 -6.10
CA VAL A 8 8.26 -19.98 -5.58
C VAL A 8 7.95 -18.86 -6.57
N ASP A 9 7.41 -19.22 -7.74
CA ASP A 9 6.85 -18.29 -8.72
C ASP A 9 5.46 -17.78 -8.30
N SER A 10 5.09 -17.95 -7.03
CA SER A 10 4.01 -17.17 -6.45
C SER A 10 4.61 -15.87 -5.97
N GLU A 11 4.57 -14.84 -6.82
CA GLU A 11 4.65 -13.48 -6.31
C GLU A 11 3.57 -13.39 -5.22
N PRO A 12 3.92 -13.07 -3.96
CA PRO A 12 2.92 -12.90 -2.93
C PRO A 12 1.93 -11.86 -3.45
N GLU A 13 0.68 -12.27 -3.69
CA GLU A 13 -0.43 -11.34 -3.88
C GLU A 13 -0.55 -10.57 -2.57
N PHE A 14 0.13 -9.43 -2.50
CA PHE A 14 -0.02 -8.53 -1.38
C PHE A 14 -1.47 -8.10 -1.38
N CYS A 15 -2.19 -8.53 -0.35
CA CYS A 15 -3.59 -8.18 -0.09
C CYS A 15 -3.63 -6.71 0.36
N LEU A 16 -3.23 -5.81 -0.55
CA LEU A 16 -3.39 -4.36 -0.50
C LEU A 16 -4.79 -3.99 -1.03
N ASP A 17 -5.80 -4.82 -0.73
CA ASP A 17 -7.15 -4.72 -1.31
C ASP A 17 -7.91 -3.47 -0.83
N GLY A 18 -7.40 -2.79 0.20
CA GLY A 18 -7.75 -1.40 0.40
C GLY A 18 -7.32 -0.78 1.72
N PHE A 19 -7.44 0.55 1.77
CA PHE A 19 -7.35 1.33 3.01
C PHE A 19 -8.74 1.83 3.39
N PHE A 20 -9.22 1.40 4.55
CA PHE A 20 -10.40 1.96 5.19
C PHE A 20 -9.99 2.77 6.41
N GLY A 21 -10.20 4.09 6.37
CA GLY A 21 -9.94 4.95 7.53
C GLY A 21 -8.70 5.84 7.38
N LYS A 22 -8.46 6.39 6.19
CA LYS A 22 -7.48 7.46 6.02
C LYS A 22 -8.00 8.75 6.65
N VAL A 23 -7.22 9.34 7.54
CA VAL A 23 -7.49 10.66 8.14
C VAL A 23 -6.44 11.65 7.63
N SER A 24 -6.89 12.77 7.09
CA SER A 24 -6.03 13.83 6.59
C SER A 24 -6.24 15.13 7.37
N TYR A 25 -5.14 15.87 7.59
CA TYR A 25 -5.13 17.17 8.26
C TYR A 25 -4.37 18.19 7.41
N GLY A 26 -5.02 19.32 7.10
CA GLY A 26 -4.38 20.44 6.40
C GLY A 26 -3.48 21.26 7.32
N LEU A 27 -2.18 21.35 7.01
CA LEU A 27 -1.23 22.22 7.72
C LEU A 27 -1.24 23.65 7.16
N THR A 28 -1.43 23.76 5.85
CA THR A 28 -1.61 25.01 5.11
C THR A 28 -2.59 24.75 3.96
N ASP A 29 -3.02 25.79 3.26
CA ASP A 29 -3.86 25.67 2.05
C ASP A 29 -3.23 24.76 0.98
N ARG A 30 -1.91 24.59 1.02
CA ARG A 30 -1.11 23.84 0.04
C ARG A 30 -0.51 22.55 0.56
N CYS A 31 -0.61 22.26 1.85
CA CYS A 31 0.06 21.12 2.46
C CYS A 31 -0.88 20.36 3.36
N MET A 32 -0.96 19.06 3.14
CA MET A 32 -1.81 18.17 3.89
C MET A 32 -1.04 16.93 4.29
N VAL A 33 -1.08 16.60 5.58
CA VAL A 33 -0.56 15.33 6.10
C VAL A 33 -1.70 14.35 6.27
N SER A 34 -1.38 13.08 6.30
CA SER A 34 -2.37 12.01 6.35
C SER A 34 -1.77 10.78 7.00
N ALA A 35 -2.61 10.06 7.73
CA ALA A 35 -2.31 8.72 8.22
C ALA A 35 -3.41 7.77 7.76
N GLY A 36 -3.05 6.53 7.50
CA GLY A 36 -3.96 5.45 7.13
C GLY A 36 -3.68 4.21 7.96
N LEU A 37 -4.74 3.48 8.28
CA LEU A 37 -4.67 2.19 8.95
C LEU A 37 -5.47 1.18 8.13
N CYS A 38 -4.98 -0.03 8.09
CA CYS A 38 -5.64 -1.26 7.68
C CYS A 38 -5.18 -2.35 8.65
N GLN A 39 -5.84 -3.51 8.68
CA GLN A 39 -5.67 -4.53 9.72
C GLN A 39 -4.20 -4.79 10.11
N ASP A 40 -3.35 -4.99 9.10
CA ASP A 40 -1.94 -5.36 9.25
C ASP A 40 -0.99 -4.34 8.62
N MET A 41 -1.49 -3.13 8.38
CA MET A 41 -0.76 -2.09 7.66
C MET A 41 -1.10 -0.70 8.20
N TRP A 42 -0.07 0.13 8.34
CA TRP A 42 -0.24 1.53 8.65
C TRP A 42 0.67 2.37 7.78
N GLY A 43 0.27 3.60 7.51
CA GLY A 43 1.04 4.46 6.63
C GLY A 43 0.78 5.92 6.89
N PHE A 44 1.67 6.74 6.36
CA PHE A 44 1.53 8.17 6.38
C PHE A 44 1.99 8.78 5.07
N GLY A 45 1.51 9.97 4.79
CA GLY A 45 1.93 10.69 3.61
C GLY A 45 1.52 12.14 3.62
N THR A 46 2.04 12.84 2.63
CA THR A 46 1.85 14.27 2.44
C THR A 46 1.36 14.53 1.04
N LYS A 47 0.36 15.40 0.90
CA LYS A 47 -0.08 15.98 -0.37
C LYS A 47 0.31 17.45 -0.41
N ILE A 48 0.90 17.90 -1.52
CA ILE A 48 1.37 19.26 -1.75
C ILE A 48 0.73 19.80 -3.02
N THR A 49 0.10 20.98 -2.95
CA THR A 49 -0.34 21.72 -4.13
C THR A 49 0.84 22.50 -4.71
N LEU A 50 1.26 22.13 -5.92
CA LEU A 50 2.37 22.75 -6.63
C LEU A 50 1.95 24.01 -7.39
N LYS A 51 0.76 23.98 -7.99
CA LYS A 51 0.21 25.09 -8.76
C LYS A 51 -1.29 25.20 -8.52
N GLU A 52 -1.74 26.41 -8.22
CA GLU A 52 -3.15 26.73 -8.08
C GLU A 52 -3.66 27.47 -9.31
N SER A 53 -4.89 27.17 -9.71
CA SER A 53 -5.64 27.92 -10.71
C SER A 53 -7.13 27.89 -10.37
N LYS A 54 -7.96 28.57 -11.17
CA LYS A 54 -9.40 28.64 -10.89
C LYS A 54 -10.08 27.26 -10.95
N VAL A 55 -9.74 26.48 -11.97
CA VAL A 55 -10.44 25.21 -12.28
C VAL A 55 -9.54 23.99 -12.11
N LEU A 56 -8.24 24.12 -12.36
CA LEU A 56 -7.31 23.00 -12.45
C LEU A 56 -6.02 23.28 -11.67
N ASP A 57 -5.86 22.62 -10.54
CA ASP A 57 -4.61 22.66 -9.77
C ASP A 57 -3.68 21.53 -10.21
N TRP A 58 -2.41 21.62 -9.82
CA TRP A 58 -1.45 20.52 -9.89
C TRP A 58 -0.92 20.23 -8.51
N GLY A 59 -0.85 18.95 -8.17
CA GLY A 59 -0.35 18.49 -6.88
C GLY A 59 0.62 17.33 -7.01
N MET A 60 1.33 17.10 -5.91
CA MET A 60 2.20 15.95 -5.68
C MET A 60 1.76 15.27 -4.38
N ALA A 61 1.87 13.95 -4.33
CA ALA A 61 1.67 13.17 -3.12
C ALA A 61 2.87 12.26 -2.89
N VAL A 62 3.31 12.15 -1.65
CA VAL A 62 4.29 11.16 -1.19
C VAL A 62 3.62 10.35 -0.10
N TRP A 63 3.79 9.04 -0.13
CA TRP A 63 3.18 8.15 0.85
C TRP A 63 4.11 6.97 1.15
N VAL A 64 4.13 6.55 2.40
CA VAL A 64 4.87 5.38 2.88
C VAL A 64 3.92 4.54 3.72
N ASP A 65 3.86 3.25 3.40
CA ASP A 65 3.10 2.21 4.08
C ASP A 65 4.06 1.20 4.69
N PHE A 66 3.74 0.72 5.89
CA PHE A 66 4.44 -0.33 6.62
C PHE A 66 3.46 -1.46 6.85
N SER A 67 3.85 -2.67 6.52
CA SER A 67 3.00 -3.86 6.66
C SER A 67 3.77 -5.02 7.27
N SER A 68 3.04 -5.85 8.03
CA SER A 68 3.55 -7.08 8.62
C SER A 68 2.54 -8.20 8.37
N PHE A 69 2.94 -9.26 7.69
CA PHE A 69 2.05 -10.38 7.37
C PHE A 69 2.54 -11.66 8.02
N GLU A 70 1.65 -12.35 8.74
CA GLU A 70 1.90 -13.69 9.25
C GLU A 70 1.03 -14.73 8.52
N GLY A 71 1.67 -15.68 7.85
CA GLY A 71 1.03 -16.86 7.26
C GLY A 71 1.25 -18.08 8.14
N LYS A 72 0.21 -18.87 8.37
CA LYS A 72 0.29 -20.16 9.08
C LYS A 72 -0.48 -21.21 8.30
N TRP A 73 0.17 -22.34 8.04
CA TRP A 73 -0.44 -23.43 7.28
C TRP A 73 0.05 -24.80 7.78
N SER A 74 -0.79 -25.83 7.58
CA SER A 74 -0.50 -27.23 7.92
C SER A 74 -1.21 -28.13 6.90
N GLY A 75 -0.54 -29.17 6.41
CA GLY A 75 -1.07 -30.06 5.37
C GLY A 75 0.00 -30.57 4.40
N PHE A 76 -0.35 -31.48 3.49
CA PHE A 76 0.56 -32.08 2.49
C PHE A 76 1.96 -32.45 3.03
N GLY A 77 2.01 -33.09 4.21
CA GLY A 77 3.27 -33.47 4.86
C GLY A 77 3.86 -32.40 5.79
N TRP A 78 3.40 -31.15 5.76
CA TRP A 78 3.80 -30.13 6.74
C TRP A 78 3.03 -30.27 8.04
N GLU A 79 3.74 -30.55 9.13
CA GLU A 79 3.19 -30.50 10.49
C GLU A 79 2.85 -29.05 10.85
N TYR A 80 3.75 -28.13 10.52
CA TYR A 80 3.48 -26.70 10.51
C TYR A 80 4.37 -26.00 9.49
N PHE A 81 3.87 -24.91 8.94
CA PHE A 81 4.59 -23.94 8.13
C PHE A 81 4.16 -22.54 8.57
N LYS A 82 5.12 -21.67 8.83
CA LYS A 82 4.93 -20.28 9.21
C LYS A 82 5.76 -19.41 8.29
N SER A 83 5.14 -18.36 7.78
CA SER A 83 5.82 -17.27 7.08
C SER A 83 5.57 -15.98 7.83
N GLN A 84 6.60 -15.17 8.00
CA GLN A 84 6.48 -13.79 8.46
C GLN A 84 7.13 -12.90 7.42
N VAL A 85 6.46 -11.81 7.03
CA VAL A 85 6.97 -10.84 6.06
C VAL A 85 6.75 -9.45 6.61
N ASP A 86 7.82 -8.70 6.73
CA ASP A 86 7.81 -7.30 7.15
C ASP A 86 8.35 -6.45 6.01
N PHE A 87 7.59 -5.45 5.56
CA PHE A 87 8.04 -4.58 4.48
C PHE A 87 7.49 -3.16 4.58
N TYR A 88 8.14 -2.24 3.87
CA TYR A 88 7.57 -0.94 3.57
C TYR A 88 7.33 -0.80 2.06
N ALA A 89 6.30 -0.06 1.71
CA ALA A 89 6.03 0.38 0.34
C ALA A 89 5.99 1.91 0.33
N ALA A 90 6.63 2.51 -0.66
CA ALA A 90 6.64 3.96 -0.83
C ALA A 90 6.19 4.33 -2.25
N ARG A 91 5.51 5.47 -2.35
CA ARG A 91 4.95 5.95 -3.62
C ARG A 91 5.02 7.46 -3.72
N ILE A 92 5.30 7.92 -4.94
CA ILE A 92 5.31 9.34 -5.30
C ILE A 92 4.38 9.51 -6.50
N ALA A 93 3.36 10.34 -6.33
CA ALA A 93 2.35 10.61 -7.32
C ALA A 93 2.34 12.10 -7.70
N ILE A 94 2.05 12.40 -8.96
CA ILE A 94 1.87 13.77 -9.44
C ILE A 94 0.64 13.81 -10.34
N GLY A 95 -0.12 14.90 -10.29
CA GLY A 95 -1.26 15.00 -11.20
C GLY A 95 -2.12 16.23 -11.04
N PRO A 96 -3.02 16.46 -12.00
CA PRO A 96 -4.02 17.50 -11.93
C PRO A 96 -5.09 17.23 -10.86
N VAL A 97 -5.68 18.30 -10.36
CA VAL A 97 -6.88 18.30 -9.51
C VAL A 97 -7.88 19.26 -10.14
N TYR A 98 -8.94 18.71 -10.72
CA TYR A 98 -10.09 19.47 -11.19
C TYR A 98 -10.98 19.86 -10.00
N LYS A 99 -11.42 21.12 -9.95
CA LYS A 99 -12.25 21.68 -8.89
C LYS A 99 -13.58 22.18 -9.44
N ASN A 100 -14.67 21.79 -8.81
CA ASN A 100 -16.01 22.28 -9.12
C ASN A 100 -16.89 22.25 -7.87
N ASP A 101 -17.22 23.41 -7.28
CA ASP A 101 -18.20 23.59 -6.20
C ASP A 101 -18.32 22.42 -5.20
N GLY A 102 -17.28 22.23 -4.39
CA GLY A 102 -17.23 21.19 -3.35
C GLY A 102 -16.81 19.79 -3.85
N LEU A 103 -16.86 19.54 -5.16
CA LEU A 103 -16.30 18.35 -5.81
C LEU A 103 -14.85 18.62 -6.25
N ARG A 104 -13.99 17.62 -6.03
CA ARG A 104 -12.66 17.57 -6.66
C ARG A 104 -12.45 16.20 -7.26
N LEU A 105 -11.94 16.18 -8.49
CA LEU A 105 -11.49 14.98 -9.19
C LEU A 105 -10.00 15.10 -9.41
N TYR A 106 -9.25 14.05 -9.09
CA TYR A 106 -7.80 14.06 -9.18
C TYR A 106 -7.30 12.73 -9.69
N GLY A 107 -6.10 12.74 -10.25
CA GLY A 107 -5.47 11.53 -10.74
C GLY A 107 -4.19 11.84 -11.47
N GLY A 108 -3.46 10.80 -11.85
CA GLY A 108 -2.19 10.94 -12.55
C GLY A 108 -1.31 9.72 -12.41
N PRO A 109 -0.07 9.78 -12.92
CA PRO A 109 0.89 8.73 -12.72
C PRO A 109 1.45 8.73 -11.29
N PHE A 110 1.93 7.56 -10.87
CA PHE A 110 2.81 7.42 -9.72
C PHE A 110 3.95 6.45 -10.02
N ILE A 111 5.03 6.60 -9.26
CA ILE A 111 6.04 5.56 -9.09
C ILE A 111 5.86 4.92 -7.72
N PHE A 112 6.04 3.61 -7.62
CA PHE A 112 6.06 2.91 -6.34
C PHE A 112 7.25 1.94 -6.28
N TRP A 113 7.69 1.63 -5.06
CA TRP A 113 8.68 0.61 -4.77
C TRP A 113 8.39 0.02 -3.40
N ALA A 114 8.90 -1.19 -3.15
CA ALA A 114 8.77 -1.83 -1.84
C ALA A 114 10.05 -2.60 -1.50
N ASP A 115 10.39 -2.60 -0.22
CA ASP A 115 11.56 -3.29 0.32
C ASP A 115 11.21 -3.86 1.70
N GLY A 116 11.68 -5.07 1.97
CA GLY A 116 11.43 -5.80 3.19
C GLY A 116 12.12 -7.15 3.21
N ASP A 117 11.84 -7.89 4.27
CA ASP A 117 12.41 -9.21 4.50
C ASP A 117 11.34 -10.17 5.03
N GLY A 118 11.61 -11.45 4.84
CA GLY A 118 10.74 -12.51 5.31
C GLY A 118 11.49 -13.70 5.86
N ASP A 119 10.89 -14.31 6.88
CA ASP A 119 11.35 -15.55 7.51
C ASP A 119 10.34 -16.66 7.22
N LEU A 120 10.86 -17.85 6.88
CA LEU A 120 10.08 -19.09 6.75
C LEU A 120 10.56 -20.09 7.80
N ILE A 121 9.62 -20.67 8.54
CA ILE A 121 9.90 -21.73 9.51
C ILE A 121 8.83 -22.81 9.36
N GLY A 122 9.25 -24.05 9.16
CA GLY A 122 8.32 -25.16 9.10
C GLY A 122 8.95 -26.48 9.47
N LYS A 123 8.10 -27.49 9.62
CA LYS A 123 8.50 -28.88 9.83
C LYS A 123 7.74 -29.75 8.85
N TYR A 124 8.48 -30.35 7.92
CA TYR A 124 7.97 -31.28 6.93
C TYR A 124 8.19 -32.72 7.41
N VAL A 125 7.17 -33.56 7.28
CA VAL A 125 7.16 -34.94 7.73
C VAL A 125 6.80 -35.81 6.53
N SER A 126 7.76 -36.59 6.06
CA SER A 126 7.57 -37.56 4.98
C SER A 126 8.06 -38.92 5.46
N GLY A 127 7.13 -39.81 5.78
CA GLY A 127 7.44 -41.08 6.45
C GLY A 127 7.92 -40.85 7.88
N GLU A 128 9.00 -41.53 8.28
CA GLU A 128 9.52 -41.49 9.66
C GLU A 128 10.55 -40.38 9.93
N MET A 129 10.95 -39.63 8.89
CA MET A 129 11.98 -38.59 9.03
C MET A 129 11.36 -37.19 8.98
N PRO A 130 11.31 -36.47 10.11
CA PRO A 130 10.98 -35.05 10.10
C PRO A 130 12.16 -34.23 9.56
N LEU A 131 11.85 -33.19 8.80
CA LEU A 131 12.77 -32.20 8.27
C LEU A 131 12.34 -30.81 8.78
N ASP A 132 13.19 -30.20 9.60
CA ASP A 132 13.03 -28.80 9.98
C ASP A 132 13.53 -27.89 8.84
N VAL A 133 12.66 -26.97 8.41
CA VAL A 133 12.93 -26.01 7.35
C VAL A 133 13.01 -24.62 7.96
N ARG A 134 14.10 -23.91 7.69
CA ARG A 134 14.26 -22.50 8.01
C ARG A 134 14.84 -21.78 6.79
N GLY A 135 14.27 -20.65 6.42
CA GLY A 135 14.71 -19.87 5.28
C GLY A 135 14.49 -18.38 5.51
N ARG A 136 15.28 -17.57 4.82
CA ARG A 136 15.12 -16.12 4.74
C ARG A 136 15.03 -15.71 3.28
N PHE A 137 14.25 -14.69 3.00
CA PHE A 137 14.11 -14.12 1.67
C PHE A 137 13.94 -12.60 1.75
N ASP A 138 14.37 -11.91 0.70
CA ASP A 138 14.15 -10.48 0.54
C ASP A 138 12.85 -10.25 -0.24
N VAL A 139 12.08 -9.25 0.16
CA VAL A 139 10.99 -8.68 -0.64
C VAL A 139 11.53 -7.43 -1.31
N LYS A 140 11.68 -7.46 -2.64
CA LYS A 140 12.11 -6.29 -3.41
C LYS A 140 11.21 -6.11 -4.62
N ARG A 141 10.54 -4.96 -4.66
CA ARG A 141 9.86 -4.45 -5.83
C ARG A 141 10.63 -3.23 -6.31
N GLU A 142 11.22 -3.35 -7.49
CA GLU A 142 11.85 -2.21 -8.16
C GLU A 142 10.83 -1.14 -8.52
N PHE A 143 11.30 -0.01 -9.04
CA PHE A 143 10.42 1.09 -9.45
C PHE A 143 9.39 0.62 -10.47
N GLU A 144 8.14 0.66 -10.06
CA GLU A 144 7.00 0.35 -10.89
C GLU A 144 6.15 1.59 -11.15
N LEU A 145 5.66 1.69 -12.38
CA LEU A 145 4.79 2.77 -12.82
C LEU A 145 3.34 2.35 -12.65
N GLY A 146 2.55 3.23 -12.06
CA GLY A 146 1.12 3.07 -11.92
C GLY A 146 0.36 4.35 -12.19
N GLY A 147 -0.96 4.26 -12.05
CA GLY A 147 -1.87 5.38 -12.18
C GLY A 147 -2.94 5.36 -11.09
N TYR A 148 -3.38 6.55 -10.69
CA TYR A 148 -4.47 6.68 -9.72
C TYR A 148 -5.55 7.62 -10.24
N ILE A 149 -6.77 7.38 -9.76
CA ILE A 149 -7.90 8.28 -9.89
C ILE A 149 -8.61 8.38 -8.54
N GLY A 150 -9.05 9.56 -8.17
CA GLY A 150 -9.81 9.73 -6.96
C GLY A 150 -10.71 10.96 -7.01
N MET A 151 -11.56 11.01 -6.02
CA MET A 151 -12.59 12.01 -5.87
C MET A 151 -12.66 12.44 -4.41
N SER A 152 -12.89 13.72 -4.18
CA SER A 152 -13.28 14.25 -2.87
C SER A 152 -14.54 15.08 -2.98
N VAL A 153 -15.47 14.89 -2.05
CA VAL A 153 -16.70 15.68 -1.94
C VAL A 153 -16.73 16.33 -0.57
N GLY A 154 -16.97 17.64 -0.54
CA GLY A 154 -17.22 18.38 0.70
C GLY A 154 -18.50 17.91 1.37
N LEU A 155 -18.39 17.40 2.59
CA LEU A 155 -19.51 16.98 3.43
C LEU A 155 -19.94 18.11 4.37
N LEU A 156 -18.96 18.80 4.96
CA LEU A 156 -19.11 20.01 5.76
C LEU A 156 -18.04 21.02 5.34
N ASP A 157 -18.16 22.27 5.78
CA ASP A 157 -17.19 23.34 5.43
C ASP A 157 -15.73 22.95 5.71
N ASN A 158 -15.51 22.13 6.75
CA ASN A 158 -14.20 21.68 7.20
C ASN A 158 -13.96 20.17 7.01
N LEU A 159 -14.83 19.44 6.30
CA LEU A 159 -14.75 17.98 6.18
C LEU A 159 -15.07 17.51 4.76
N ASP A 160 -14.13 16.80 4.14
CA ASP A 160 -14.34 16.08 2.89
C ASP A 160 -14.39 14.57 3.12
N VAL A 161 -15.22 13.89 2.33
CA VAL A 161 -15.11 12.45 2.08
C VAL A 161 -14.27 12.22 0.83
N ARG A 162 -13.39 11.23 0.86
CA ARG A 162 -12.52 10.87 -0.26
C ARG A 162 -12.62 9.40 -0.62
N VAL A 163 -12.54 9.13 -1.91
CA VAL A 163 -12.33 7.81 -2.48
C VAL A 163 -11.21 7.87 -3.52
N GLU A 164 -10.39 6.84 -3.58
CA GLU A 164 -9.22 6.77 -4.46
C GLU A 164 -9.05 5.32 -4.92
N TYR A 165 -8.73 5.15 -6.20
CA TYR A 165 -8.37 3.88 -6.79
C TYR A 165 -6.99 4.01 -7.42
N GLN A 166 -6.12 3.04 -7.17
CA GLN A 166 -4.75 3.01 -7.69
C GLN A 166 -4.52 1.67 -8.38
N LEU A 167 -3.83 1.71 -9.50
CA LEU A 167 -3.49 0.55 -10.30
C LEU A 167 -2.01 0.61 -10.73
N ALA A 168 -1.29 -0.49 -10.56
CA ALA A 168 -0.03 -0.79 -11.23
C ALA A 168 -0.07 -2.24 -11.76
N SER A 169 1.06 -2.81 -12.22
CA SER A 169 1.09 -4.14 -12.85
C SER A 169 0.40 -5.19 -11.98
N ASP A 170 0.82 -5.29 -10.72
CA ASP A 170 0.35 -6.31 -9.77
C ASP A 170 -0.23 -5.68 -8.50
N LEU A 171 -0.69 -4.42 -8.61
CA LEU A 171 -1.22 -3.66 -7.49
C LEU A 171 -2.57 -3.05 -7.86
N SER A 172 -3.60 -3.36 -7.06
CA SER A 172 -4.93 -2.75 -7.14
C SER A 172 -5.35 -2.32 -5.75
N ILE A 173 -5.45 -1.01 -5.51
CA ILE A 173 -5.79 -0.47 -4.20
C ILE A 173 -7.05 0.38 -4.31
N PHE A 174 -8.04 0.08 -3.48
CA PHE A 174 -9.14 0.99 -3.22
C PHE A 174 -8.98 1.66 -1.84
N GLY A 175 -9.13 2.97 -1.77
CA GLY A 175 -8.99 3.73 -0.53
C GLY A 175 -10.20 4.62 -0.30
N ALA A 176 -10.69 4.66 0.94
CA ALA A 176 -11.69 5.61 1.38
C ALA A 176 -11.27 6.30 2.70
N GLY A 177 -11.61 7.57 2.85
CA GLY A 177 -11.23 8.32 4.05
C GLY A 177 -11.87 9.69 4.20
N LEU A 178 -11.51 10.35 5.30
CA LEU A 178 -11.97 11.67 5.69
C LEU A 178 -10.81 12.66 5.68
N SER A 179 -11.08 13.89 5.27
CA SER A 179 -10.09 14.98 5.32
C SER A 179 -10.64 16.21 5.99
N PHE A 180 -9.95 16.64 7.04
CA PHE A 180 -10.26 17.88 7.76
C PHE A 180 -9.50 19.06 7.15
N LYS A 181 -10.17 20.21 7.03
CA LYS A 181 -9.65 21.48 6.52
C LYS A 181 -9.77 22.58 7.58
N PHE A 182 -8.88 23.58 7.51
CA PHE A 182 -8.96 24.85 8.24
C PHE A 182 -9.15 26.00 7.26
#